data_AF-A0A672GNF1-F1
#
_entry.id   AF-A0A672GNF1-F1
#
_cell.length_a   1.000
_cell.length_b   1.000
_cell.length_c   1.000
_cell.angle_alpha   90.00
_cell.angle_beta   90.00
_cell.angle_gamma   90.00
#
_symmetry.space_group_name_H-M   'P 1'
#
loop_
_entity.id
_entity.type
_entity.pdbx_description
1 polymer ?
#
loop_
_entity_poly.entity_id
_entity_poly.type
_entity_poly.pdbx_seq_one_letter_code
_entity_poly.pdbx_strand_id
1 'polypeptide(L)'
;MLSRLRLEICCHRADKESICLIYGAVCVLLQTSRMTRSDEDRDIGWDAWGPWSDCSRTCGGGASYSLRRCLNGGNCDGKNIRYRTCSNLDCPAESGDFRAQQCSAHNDIKYQGMTYEWVPAPYDPSGPCALRCQAKGRSLTVELAPKVLDGTRCRADALDMCISGVCQVRDGMKRNLHHGFYHLQLGVKTRESSVFPTLE
;
A
#
# COMPACT_ATOMS: atom_id res chain seq x y z
N MET A 1 -32.52 -21.56 55.06
CA MET A 1 -31.32 -20.88 54.52
C MET A 1 -30.64 -21.82 53.52
N LEU A 2 -30.97 -21.77 52.22
CA LEU A 2 -30.22 -22.45 51.13
C LEU A 2 -30.89 -22.14 49.78
N SER A 3 -30.74 -20.92 49.26
CA SER A 3 -31.27 -20.56 47.92
C SER A 3 -30.76 -19.21 47.41
N ARG A 4 -29.44 -18.98 47.43
CA ARG A 4 -28.84 -17.77 46.82
C ARG A 4 -27.51 -17.95 46.09
N LEU A 5 -27.04 -19.18 45.84
CA LEU A 5 -25.84 -19.37 45.02
C LEU A 5 -26.08 -20.41 43.92
N ARG A 6 -26.53 -19.94 42.74
CA ARG A 6 -26.20 -20.46 41.41
C ARG A 6 -27.03 -19.80 40.29
N LEU A 7 -27.11 -18.46 40.29
CA LEU A 7 -27.77 -17.75 39.19
C LEU A 7 -26.94 -16.57 38.64
N GLU A 8 -25.61 -16.59 38.79
CA GLU A 8 -24.73 -15.51 38.30
C GLU A 8 -23.80 -15.89 37.14
N ILE A 9 -23.93 -17.08 36.52
CA ILE A 9 -22.91 -17.55 35.56
C ILE A 9 -23.34 -17.46 34.08
N CYS A 10 -24.62 -17.28 33.74
CA CYS A 10 -25.00 -17.29 32.30
C CYS A 10 -24.83 -15.95 31.57
N CYS A 11 -24.65 -14.82 32.26
CA CYS A 11 -24.59 -13.50 31.61
C CYS A 11 -23.18 -12.91 31.44
N HIS A 12 -22.11 -13.61 31.86
CA HIS A 12 -20.76 -13.02 31.80
C HIS A 12 -20.06 -13.16 30.44
N ARG A 13 -20.75 -13.69 29.43
CA ARG A 13 -20.25 -13.79 28.05
C ARG A 13 -21.28 -13.34 27.02
N ALA A 14 -22.08 -12.34 27.36
CA ALA A 14 -22.90 -11.65 26.38
C ALA A 14 -22.05 -10.54 25.73
N ASP A 15 -21.49 -10.82 24.55
CA ASP A 15 -20.99 -9.78 23.66
C ASP A 15 -22.12 -8.76 23.43
N LYS A 16 -21.74 -7.47 23.36
CA LYS A 16 -22.52 -6.24 23.61
C LYS A 16 -23.92 -6.10 22.98
N GLU A 17 -24.43 -7.05 22.23
CA GLU A 17 -25.68 -6.93 21.49
C GLU A 17 -26.40 -8.26 21.28
N SER A 18 -26.64 -8.96 22.39
CA SER A 18 -27.70 -9.98 22.49
C SER A 18 -28.83 -9.41 23.36
N ILE A 19 -30.07 -9.46 22.87
CA ILE A 19 -31.23 -9.10 23.69
C ILE A 19 -31.60 -10.35 24.50
N CYS A 20 -31.41 -10.26 25.81
CA CYS A 20 -31.71 -11.35 26.74
C CYS A 20 -33.13 -11.12 27.31
N LEU A 21 -34.09 -11.93 26.91
CA LEU A 21 -35.46 -11.88 27.46
C LEU A 21 -35.65 -13.01 28.47
N ILE A 22 -36.17 -12.67 29.65
CA ILE A 22 -36.44 -13.63 30.73
C ILE A 22 -37.94 -13.90 30.77
N TYR A 23 -38.32 -15.15 30.49
CA TYR A 23 -39.69 -15.65 30.67
C TYR A 23 -39.68 -16.72 31.75
N GLY A 24 -39.98 -16.31 32.99
CA GLY A 24 -39.91 -17.22 34.15
C GLY A 24 -38.48 -17.72 34.40
N ALA A 25 -38.28 -19.05 34.44
CA ALA A 25 -36.98 -19.69 34.66
C ALA A 25 -36.19 -19.99 33.37
N VAL A 26 -36.69 -19.54 32.21
CA VAL A 26 -36.09 -19.82 30.91
C VAL A 26 -35.42 -18.56 30.37
N CYS A 27 -34.14 -18.70 30.02
CA CYS A 27 -33.37 -17.66 29.35
C CYS A 27 -33.36 -17.94 27.84
N VAL A 28 -33.95 -17.05 27.04
CA VAL A 28 -33.96 -17.18 25.58
C VAL A 28 -32.95 -16.20 24.99
N LEU A 29 -31.92 -16.74 24.34
CA LEU A 29 -30.98 -15.96 23.54
C LEU A 29 -31.58 -15.77 22.15
N LEU A 30 -32.17 -14.61 21.90
CA LEU A 30 -32.49 -14.20 20.53
C LEU A 30 -31.18 -13.78 19.87
N GLN A 31 -30.62 -14.67 19.06
CA GLN A 31 -29.55 -14.31 18.13
C GLN A 31 -30.16 -13.35 17.11
N THR A 32 -29.96 -12.04 17.30
CA THR A 32 -30.01 -11.15 16.15
C THR A 32 -28.86 -11.60 15.26
N SER A 33 -29.15 -12.05 14.05
CA SER A 33 -28.14 -12.40 13.07
C SER A 33 -27.43 -11.11 12.65
N ARG A 34 -26.52 -10.59 13.49
CA ARG A 34 -25.51 -9.68 12.99
C ARG A 34 -24.56 -10.51 12.14
N MET A 35 -24.87 -10.54 10.84
CA MET A 35 -23.81 -10.39 9.87
C MET A 35 -23.08 -9.11 10.29
N THR A 36 -21.91 -9.24 10.91
CA THR A 36 -20.91 -8.20 10.81
C THR A 36 -20.62 -8.11 9.32
N ARG A 37 -21.42 -7.34 8.60
CA ARG A 37 -21.10 -6.87 7.28
C ARG A 37 -19.96 -5.91 7.55
N SER A 38 -18.75 -6.46 7.63
CA SER A 38 -17.53 -5.71 7.35
C SER A 38 -17.81 -4.88 6.11
N ASP A 39 -17.16 -3.74 5.98
CA ASP A 39 -17.26 -2.79 4.87
C ASP A 39 -16.91 -3.36 3.47
N GLU A 40 -17.11 -4.66 3.24
CA GLU A 40 -17.51 -5.24 1.97
C GLU A 40 -19.03 -5.06 1.85
N ASP A 41 -19.45 -3.82 1.60
CA ASP A 41 -20.70 -3.62 0.88
C ASP A 41 -20.55 -4.40 -0.43
N ARG A 42 -21.13 -5.61 -0.41
CA ARG A 42 -21.37 -6.52 -1.52
C ARG A 42 -21.35 -5.72 -2.81
N ASP A 43 -20.21 -5.74 -3.48
CA ASP A 43 -20.00 -5.00 -4.71
C ASP A 43 -20.85 -5.70 -5.77
N ILE A 44 -22.14 -5.35 -5.81
CA ILE A 44 -23.17 -6.04 -6.58
C ILE A 44 -22.76 -5.90 -8.03
N GLY A 45 -22.05 -6.89 -8.54
CA GLY A 45 -21.52 -6.88 -9.89
C GLY A 45 -20.04 -7.17 -10.03
N TRP A 46 -19.23 -7.28 -8.97
CA TRP A 46 -17.85 -7.78 -9.13
C TRP A 46 -17.74 -9.24 -8.75
N ASP A 47 -16.88 -9.95 -9.48
CA ASP A 47 -16.37 -11.27 -9.12
C ASP A 47 -15.43 -11.16 -7.91
N ALA A 48 -15.15 -12.31 -7.29
CA ALA A 48 -14.10 -12.38 -6.28
C ALA A 48 -12.76 -11.93 -6.87
N TRP A 49 -11.93 -11.30 -6.03
CA TRP A 49 -10.56 -11.01 -6.41
C TRP A 49 -9.81 -12.30 -6.73
N GLY A 50 -9.21 -12.34 -7.91
CA GLY A 50 -8.33 -13.41 -8.33
C GLY A 50 -7.06 -13.50 -7.47
N PRO A 51 -6.29 -14.58 -7.65
CA PRO A 51 -5.01 -14.73 -6.97
C PRO A 51 -4.08 -13.55 -7.29
N TRP A 52 -3.17 -13.30 -6.37
CA TRP A 52 -2.10 -12.33 -6.60
C TRP A 52 -1.14 -12.85 -7.66
N SER A 53 -0.71 -11.95 -8.56
CA SER A 53 0.36 -12.20 -9.52
C SER A 53 1.67 -12.48 -8.81
N ASP A 54 2.62 -13.04 -9.56
CA ASP A 54 4.01 -13.04 -9.14
C ASP A 54 4.48 -11.62 -8.82
N CYS A 55 5.42 -11.53 -7.89
CA CYS A 55 6.01 -10.25 -7.53
C CYS A 55 6.83 -9.74 -8.70
N SER A 56 6.71 -8.45 -9.03
CA SER A 56 7.52 -7.83 -10.08
C SER A 56 9.03 -7.91 -9.80
N ARG A 57 9.41 -8.17 -8.55
CA ARG A 57 10.79 -8.31 -8.08
C ARG A 57 10.94 -9.39 -7.02
N THR A 58 12.12 -9.97 -6.92
CA THR A 58 12.49 -10.93 -5.87
C THR A 58 13.28 -10.30 -4.72
N CYS A 59 13.69 -9.03 -4.85
CA CYS A 59 14.32 -8.24 -3.80
C CYS A 59 14.00 -6.73 -3.96
N GLY A 60 14.29 -5.93 -2.92
CA GLY A 60 14.28 -4.47 -2.91
C GLY A 60 12.90 -3.81 -2.85
N GLY A 61 11.85 -4.60 -2.57
CA GLY A 61 10.46 -4.18 -2.71
C GLY A 61 10.00 -4.25 -4.16
N GLY A 62 8.94 -5.00 -4.42
CA GLY A 62 8.25 -5.09 -5.71
C GLY A 62 6.74 -4.89 -5.56
N ALA A 63 6.03 -4.99 -6.67
CA ALA A 63 4.58 -4.90 -6.73
C ALA A 63 3.98 -6.20 -7.26
N SER A 64 2.87 -6.62 -6.66
CA SER A 64 2.05 -7.74 -7.11
C SER A 64 0.62 -7.22 -7.28
N TYR A 65 -0.08 -7.71 -8.30
CA TYR A 65 -1.44 -7.26 -8.63
C TYR A 65 -2.44 -8.40 -8.52
N SER A 66 -3.70 -8.07 -8.27
CA SER A 66 -4.82 -9.01 -8.27
C SER A 66 -5.94 -8.38 -9.07
N LEU A 67 -6.56 -9.17 -9.93
CA LEU A 67 -7.60 -8.75 -10.87
C LEU A 67 -8.95 -9.30 -10.42
N ARG A 68 -10.02 -8.57 -10.71
CA ARG A 68 -11.40 -9.03 -10.59
C ARG A 68 -12.17 -8.68 -11.86
N ARG A 69 -13.23 -9.44 -12.17
CA ARG A 69 -14.07 -9.20 -13.34
C ARG A 69 -15.38 -8.54 -12.94
N CYS A 70 -15.88 -7.64 -13.79
CA CYS A 70 -17.23 -7.11 -13.65
C CYS A 70 -18.22 -8.11 -14.26
N LEU A 71 -19.10 -8.66 -13.43
CA LEU A 71 -20.18 -9.56 -13.77
C LEU A 71 -21.43 -8.81 -14.30
N ASN A 72 -21.59 -7.52 -13.99
CA ASN A 72 -22.77 -6.71 -14.36
C ASN A 72 -22.62 -5.95 -15.70
N GLY A 73 -22.05 -6.57 -16.73
CA GLY A 73 -22.03 -6.00 -18.09
C GLY A 73 -21.31 -4.65 -18.25
N GLY A 74 -20.39 -4.32 -17.33
CA GLY A 74 -19.56 -3.10 -17.38
C GLY A 74 -19.98 -1.99 -16.40
N ASN A 75 -21.13 -2.09 -15.74
CA ASN A 75 -21.60 -1.09 -14.78
C ASN A 75 -21.14 -1.38 -13.35
N CYS A 76 -19.83 -1.47 -13.17
CA CYS A 76 -19.21 -1.79 -11.89
C CYS A 76 -18.36 -0.61 -11.40
N ASP A 77 -18.72 -0.07 -10.24
CA ASP A 77 -18.00 1.04 -9.64
C ASP A 77 -16.69 0.55 -9.00
N GLY A 78 -15.62 1.35 -9.14
CA GLY A 78 -14.30 1.03 -8.62
C GLY A 78 -13.35 0.36 -9.62
N LYS A 79 -12.17 -0.04 -9.13
CA LYS A 79 -11.09 -0.59 -9.97
C LYS A 79 -11.22 -2.11 -10.15
N ASN A 80 -10.91 -2.60 -11.35
CA ASN A 80 -10.80 -4.04 -11.64
C ASN A 80 -9.44 -4.64 -11.23
N ILE A 81 -8.52 -3.81 -10.74
CA ILE A 81 -7.17 -4.19 -10.34
C ILE A 81 -6.82 -3.58 -8.98
N ARG A 82 -6.19 -4.37 -8.13
CA ARG A 82 -5.58 -3.94 -6.87
C ARG A 82 -4.12 -4.36 -6.83
N TYR A 83 -3.31 -3.63 -6.09
CA TYR A 83 -1.88 -3.88 -5.96
C TYR A 83 -1.51 -4.14 -4.50
N ARG A 84 -0.36 -4.76 -4.28
CA ARG A 84 0.28 -4.84 -2.97
C ARG A 84 1.78 -4.79 -3.15
N THR A 85 2.48 -4.32 -2.13
CA THR A 85 3.93 -4.49 -2.06
C THR A 85 4.25 -5.94 -1.73
N CYS A 86 5.28 -6.48 -2.38
CA CYS A 86 5.80 -7.82 -2.15
C CYS A 86 7.33 -7.76 -2.12
N SER A 87 7.96 -8.88 -1.77
CA SER A 87 9.42 -9.01 -1.69
C SER A 87 10.10 -8.01 -0.74
N ASN A 88 10.15 -8.36 0.54
CA ASN A 88 10.77 -7.53 1.59
C ASN A 88 12.26 -7.79 1.81
N LEU A 89 12.89 -8.63 0.99
CA LEU A 89 14.32 -8.90 1.08
C LEU A 89 15.09 -7.75 0.45
N ASP A 90 16.16 -7.29 1.08
CA ASP A 90 17.04 -6.30 0.47
C ASP A 90 17.77 -6.92 -0.73
N CYS A 91 17.99 -6.10 -1.76
CA CYS A 91 18.76 -6.55 -2.91
C CYS A 91 20.26 -6.55 -2.57
N PRO A 92 21.03 -7.51 -3.11
CA PRO A 92 22.49 -7.42 -3.16
C PRO A 92 22.92 -6.07 -3.72
N ALA A 93 24.04 -5.52 -3.25
CA ALA A 93 24.59 -4.24 -3.74
C ALA A 93 24.76 -4.23 -5.27
N GLU A 94 25.11 -5.37 -5.85
CA GLU A 94 25.29 -5.57 -7.29
C GLU A 94 23.99 -5.49 -8.10
N SER A 95 22.83 -5.55 -7.45
CA SER A 95 21.55 -5.49 -8.15
C SER A 95 21.28 -4.11 -8.75
N GLY A 96 21.93 -3.05 -8.25
CA GLY A 96 21.78 -1.71 -8.79
C GLY A 96 20.35 -1.14 -8.73
N ASP A 97 20.16 0.02 -9.37
CA ASP A 97 18.84 0.66 -9.49
C ASP A 97 18.01 -0.01 -10.59
N PHE A 98 16.78 -0.39 -10.27
CA PHE A 98 15.86 -1.00 -11.22
C PHE A 98 15.47 -0.07 -12.36
N ARG A 99 15.44 1.25 -12.15
CA ARG A 99 15.27 2.20 -13.25
C ARG A 99 16.49 2.22 -14.17
N ALA A 100 17.69 2.07 -13.60
CA ALA A 100 18.93 1.99 -14.38
C ALA A 100 19.00 0.72 -15.22
N GLN A 101 18.58 -0.43 -14.67
CA GLN A 101 18.45 -1.67 -15.44
C GLN A 101 17.54 -1.49 -16.65
N GLN A 102 16.37 -0.88 -16.46
CA GLN A 102 15.43 -0.59 -17.55
C GLN A 102 16.02 0.32 -18.62
N CYS A 103 16.78 1.36 -18.25
CA CYS A 103 17.51 2.17 -19.23
C CYS A 103 18.58 1.34 -19.97
N SER A 104 19.39 0.57 -19.24
CA SER A 104 20.49 -0.22 -19.82
C SER A 104 20.03 -1.32 -20.78
N ALA A 105 18.79 -1.80 -20.64
CA ALA A 105 18.19 -2.75 -21.57
C ALA A 105 18.06 -2.19 -23.01
N HIS A 106 18.18 -0.87 -23.19
CA HIS A 106 18.17 -0.21 -24.49
C HIS A 106 19.56 0.09 -25.05
N ASN A 107 20.65 -0.30 -24.38
CA ASN A 107 22.02 0.03 -24.82
C ASN A 107 22.37 -0.58 -26.18
N ASP A 108 21.85 -1.77 -26.48
CA ASP A 108 22.08 -2.47 -27.75
C ASP A 108 21.12 -2.02 -28.87
N ILE A 109 20.17 -1.13 -28.55
CA ILE A 109 19.16 -0.63 -29.50
C ILE A 109 19.62 0.73 -30.05
N LYS A 110 19.68 0.84 -31.38
CA LYS A 110 20.07 2.09 -32.05
C LYS A 110 18.97 3.15 -31.92
N TYR A 111 19.30 4.29 -31.34
CA TYR A 111 18.49 5.50 -31.35
C TYR A 111 19.07 6.48 -32.39
N GLN A 112 18.27 6.86 -33.38
CA GLN A 112 18.72 7.71 -34.49
C GLN A 112 20.02 7.19 -35.15
N GLY A 113 20.13 5.86 -35.30
CA GLY A 113 21.28 5.21 -35.94
C GLY A 113 22.50 4.95 -35.04
N MET A 114 22.52 5.47 -33.82
CA MET A 114 23.64 5.33 -32.87
C MET A 114 23.21 4.56 -31.62
N THR A 115 24.12 3.80 -31.03
CA THR A 115 23.93 3.22 -29.69
C THR A 115 24.46 4.16 -28.62
N TYR A 116 23.86 4.07 -27.43
CA TYR A 116 24.19 4.92 -26.30
C TYR A 116 24.24 4.06 -25.03
N GLU A 117 25.07 4.46 -24.07
CA GLU A 117 24.95 3.97 -22.70
C GLU A 117 23.86 4.81 -22.00
N TRP A 118 22.68 4.23 -21.82
CA TRP A 118 21.53 4.88 -21.21
C TRP A 118 21.57 4.76 -19.69
N VAL A 119 21.44 5.89 -19.02
CA VAL A 119 21.29 5.97 -17.55
C VAL A 119 19.97 6.67 -17.20
N PRO A 120 19.41 6.48 -16.00
CA PRO A 120 18.22 7.20 -15.58
C PRO A 120 18.39 8.71 -15.74
N ALA A 121 17.42 9.37 -16.35
CA ALA A 121 17.40 10.83 -16.41
C ALA A 121 17.21 11.42 -15.00
N PRO A 122 17.58 12.70 -14.80
CA PRO A 122 17.23 13.43 -13.58
C PRO A 122 15.73 13.36 -13.29
N TYR A 123 15.38 13.36 -12.00
CA TYR A 123 13.98 13.28 -11.57
C TYR A 123 13.14 14.41 -12.17
N ASP A 124 12.02 14.05 -12.79
CA ASP A 124 11.04 14.97 -13.34
C ASP A 124 9.69 14.74 -12.65
N PRO A 125 9.17 15.72 -11.89
CA PRO A 125 7.90 15.58 -11.16
C PRO A 125 6.68 15.52 -12.09
N SER A 126 6.78 15.94 -13.35
CA SER A 126 5.68 15.87 -14.32
C SER A 126 5.41 14.46 -14.82
N GLY A 127 6.44 13.60 -14.82
CA GLY A 127 6.38 12.23 -15.32
C GLY A 127 7.29 11.31 -14.52
N PRO A 128 7.09 11.16 -13.19
CA PRO A 128 8.02 10.43 -12.33
C PRO A 128 8.07 8.94 -12.67
N CYS A 129 7.07 8.42 -13.39
CA CYS A 129 6.96 7.02 -13.76
C CYS A 129 7.13 6.75 -15.27
N ALA A 130 7.50 7.75 -16.07
CA ALA A 130 7.94 7.53 -17.44
C ALA A 130 9.40 7.03 -17.44
N LEU A 131 9.75 6.15 -18.40
CA LEU A 131 11.13 5.68 -18.55
C LEU A 131 11.91 6.70 -19.37
N ARG A 132 12.37 7.75 -18.68
CA ARG A 132 13.25 8.78 -19.25
C ARG A 132 14.69 8.43 -18.95
N CYS A 133 15.49 8.35 -20.00
CA CYS A 133 16.89 7.97 -19.93
C CYS A 133 17.75 9.04 -20.60
N GLN A 134 18.91 9.30 -20.01
CA GLN A 134 19.92 10.21 -20.53
C GLN A 134 21.09 9.39 -21.08
N ALA A 135 21.61 9.79 -22.24
CA ALA A 135 22.84 9.22 -22.76
C ALA A 135 24.02 9.68 -21.91
N LYS A 136 24.77 8.73 -21.34
CA LYS A 136 25.91 9.02 -20.48
C LYS A 136 26.95 9.88 -21.21
N GLY A 137 27.40 10.95 -20.54
CA GLY A 137 28.35 11.91 -21.09
C GLY A 137 27.79 12.83 -22.18
N ARG A 138 26.47 12.82 -22.43
CA ARG A 138 25.79 13.65 -23.44
C ARG A 138 24.59 14.38 -22.82
N SER A 139 24.20 15.50 -23.41
CA SER A 139 22.99 16.25 -23.06
C SER A 139 21.76 15.76 -23.85
N LEU A 140 21.67 14.46 -24.09
CA LEU A 140 20.55 13.84 -24.81
C LEU A 140 19.71 13.05 -23.81
N THR A 141 18.50 13.54 -23.52
CA THR A 141 17.51 12.87 -22.68
C THR A 141 16.30 12.52 -23.52
N VAL A 142 15.88 11.26 -23.47
CA VAL A 142 14.77 10.74 -24.27
C VAL A 142 13.84 9.90 -23.40
N GLU A 143 12.57 9.83 -23.79
CA GLU A 143 11.62 8.89 -23.21
C GLU A 143 11.66 7.59 -24.03
N LEU A 144 12.23 6.52 -23.46
CA LEU A 144 12.37 5.22 -24.12
C LEU A 144 11.10 4.37 -23.98
N ALA A 145 10.30 4.61 -22.93
CA ALA A 145 9.01 3.98 -22.73
C ALA A 145 8.05 4.89 -21.95
N PRO A 146 6.73 4.81 -22.21
CA PRO A 146 5.74 5.67 -21.56
C PRO A 146 5.60 5.38 -20.06
N LYS A 147 5.96 4.18 -19.61
CA LYS A 147 5.97 3.79 -18.21
C LYS A 147 7.15 2.88 -17.89
N VAL A 148 7.71 3.05 -16.70
CA VAL A 148 8.59 2.07 -16.07
C VAL A 148 7.78 0.84 -15.63
N LEU A 149 8.48 -0.27 -15.39
CA LEU A 149 7.91 -1.48 -14.83
C LEU A 149 7.34 -1.23 -13.43
N ASP A 150 6.24 -1.91 -13.12
CA ASP A 150 5.55 -1.73 -11.84
C ASP A 150 6.45 -2.15 -10.67
N GLY A 151 6.48 -1.33 -9.61
CA GLY A 151 7.39 -1.50 -8.47
C GLY A 151 8.72 -0.75 -8.62
N THR A 152 8.98 -0.09 -9.76
CA THR A 152 10.10 0.86 -9.87
C THR A 152 9.87 2.04 -8.93
N ARG A 153 10.89 2.46 -8.18
CA ARG A 153 10.78 3.64 -7.33
C ARG A 153 10.52 4.89 -8.17
N CYS A 154 9.58 5.73 -7.73
CA CYS A 154 9.35 7.02 -8.39
C CYS A 154 10.46 8.02 -8.09
N ARG A 155 10.87 8.04 -6.81
CA ARG A 155 11.86 8.95 -6.25
C ARG A 155 12.92 8.15 -5.50
N ALA A 156 14.16 8.61 -5.53
CA ALA A 156 15.26 7.93 -4.86
C ALA A 156 15.17 8.00 -3.32
N ASP A 157 14.57 9.07 -2.80
CA ASP A 157 14.45 9.37 -1.37
C ASP A 157 13.23 8.73 -0.70
N ALA A 158 12.32 8.12 -1.48
CA ALA A 158 11.07 7.59 -0.98
C ALA A 158 10.85 6.13 -1.37
N LEU A 159 9.95 5.49 -0.62
CA LEU A 159 9.50 4.12 -0.90
C LEU A 159 8.29 4.09 -1.86
N ASP A 160 7.96 5.24 -2.45
CA ASP A 160 6.87 5.41 -3.41
C ASP A 160 7.24 4.70 -4.72
N MET A 161 6.29 3.95 -5.27
CA MET A 161 6.52 3.08 -6.42
C MET A 161 5.58 3.42 -7.56
N CYS A 162 6.10 3.30 -8.78
CA CYS A 162 5.35 3.43 -10.00
C CYS A 162 4.49 2.19 -10.19
N ILE A 163 3.19 2.42 -10.34
CA ILE A 163 2.18 1.39 -10.53
C ILE A 163 1.21 1.87 -11.60
N SER A 164 1.14 1.14 -12.72
CA SER A 164 0.34 1.52 -13.89
C SER A 164 0.66 2.93 -14.39
N GLY A 165 1.93 3.33 -14.33
CA GLY A 165 2.39 4.67 -14.76
C GLY A 165 2.11 5.81 -13.78
N VAL A 166 1.53 5.53 -12.62
CA VAL A 166 1.25 6.53 -11.57
C VAL A 166 2.13 6.27 -10.36
N CYS A 167 2.69 7.32 -9.77
CA CYS A 167 3.45 7.19 -8.54
C CYS A 167 2.52 6.97 -7.34
N GLN A 168 2.57 5.78 -6.74
CA GLN A 168 1.78 5.41 -5.58
C GLN A 168 2.61 5.51 -4.30
N VAL A 169 2.08 6.27 -3.33
CA VAL A 169 2.71 6.46 -2.02
C VAL A 169 2.51 5.23 -1.16
N ARG A 170 3.60 4.72 -0.55
CA ARG A 170 3.53 3.47 0.23
C ARG A 170 2.66 3.57 1.50
N ASP A 171 2.53 4.77 2.07
CA ASP A 171 1.60 5.06 3.18
C ASP A 171 0.11 5.10 2.79
N GLY A 172 -0.20 5.01 1.50
CA GLY A 172 -1.58 4.85 1.00
C GLY A 172 -2.06 3.40 0.94
N MET A 173 -1.14 2.43 0.84
CA MET A 173 -1.48 1.00 0.69
C MET A 173 -1.81 0.31 2.02
N LYS A 174 -1.57 0.97 3.16
CA LYS A 174 -1.91 0.51 4.52
C LYS A 174 -3.15 1.18 5.13
N ARG A 175 -3.96 1.93 4.38
CA ARG A 175 -5.17 2.57 4.95
C ARG A 175 -6.41 1.68 5.00
N ASN A 176 -6.20 0.38 5.25
CA ASN A 176 -7.23 -0.53 5.77
C ASN A 176 -6.79 -1.07 7.14
N LEU A 177 -6.30 -0.19 8.00
CA LEU A 177 -6.25 -0.42 9.45
C LEU A 177 -7.16 0.64 10.07
N HIS A 178 -8.34 0.21 10.51
CA HIS A 178 -9.19 1.01 11.35
C HIS A 178 -8.44 1.39 12.64
N HIS A 179 -8.84 2.54 13.20
CA HIS A 179 -8.70 2.97 14.59
C HIS A 179 -7.58 3.97 14.91
N GLY A 180 -8.00 5.24 15.01
CA GLY A 180 -7.65 6.17 16.08
C GLY A 180 -6.18 6.34 16.43
N PHE A 181 -5.57 7.40 15.92
CA PHE A 181 -4.44 8.03 16.60
C PHE A 181 -4.80 9.46 16.98
N TYR A 182 -5.03 9.62 18.28
CA TYR A 182 -4.84 10.88 18.97
C TYR A 182 -3.49 11.47 18.55
N HIS A 183 -3.52 12.73 18.14
CA HIS A 183 -2.33 13.51 17.85
C HIS A 183 -1.55 13.69 19.16
N LEU A 184 -0.62 12.77 19.47
CA LEU A 184 0.36 13.02 20.54
C LEU A 184 1.45 13.91 19.95
N GLN A 185 1.32 15.21 20.22
CA GLN A 185 2.37 16.19 19.95
C GLN A 185 3.58 15.85 20.84
N LEU A 186 4.53 15.08 20.31
CA LEU A 186 5.85 14.95 20.94
C LEU A 186 6.66 16.19 20.56
N GLY A 187 6.64 17.18 21.46
CA GLY A 187 7.56 18.30 21.44
C GLY A 187 9.00 17.79 21.48
N VAL A 188 9.76 18.13 20.45
CA VAL A 188 11.19 17.84 20.35
C VAL A 188 11.91 18.61 21.46
N LYS A 189 12.60 17.87 22.33
CA LYS A 189 13.57 18.40 23.28
C LYS A 189 14.89 18.59 22.51
N THR A 190 15.34 19.82 22.33
CA THR A 190 16.71 20.12 21.89
C THR A 190 17.57 20.56 23.10
N ARG A 191 18.61 19.77 23.40
CA ARG A 191 19.88 20.19 24.05
C ARG A 191 20.78 20.70 22.91
N GLU A 192 21.73 21.61 22.99
CA GLU A 192 22.51 22.38 23.99
C GLU A 192 22.65 23.81 23.40
N SER A 193 22.92 24.90 24.10
CA SER A 193 24.16 25.19 24.84
C SER A 193 24.01 26.46 25.69
N SER A 194 24.60 26.40 26.87
CA SER A 194 24.86 27.47 27.84
C SER A 194 25.41 28.77 27.24
N VAL A 195 24.84 29.93 27.60
CA VAL A 195 25.53 31.12 28.15
C VAL A 195 24.48 32.00 28.90
N PHE A 196 24.59 32.12 30.22
CA PHE A 196 24.18 33.29 31.03
C PHE A 196 25.38 34.29 31.04
N PRO A 197 25.28 35.61 31.34
CA PRO A 197 24.36 36.18 32.35
C PRO A 197 23.79 37.61 32.09
N THR A 198 22.82 37.97 32.93
CA THR A 198 22.42 39.27 33.55
C THR A 198 22.78 40.65 32.98
N LEU A 199 21.88 41.61 33.28
CA LEU A 199 21.93 43.09 33.36
C LEU A 199 20.94 43.69 32.33
N GLU A 200 19.93 44.52 32.65
CA GLU A 200 19.57 45.36 33.81
C GLU A 200 18.08 45.19 34.19
#